data_AF-B7QFT7-F1
#
_entry.id   AF-B7QFT7-F1
#
_cell.length_a   1.000
_cell.length_b   1.000
_cell.length_c   1.000
_cell.angle_alpha   90.00
_cell.angle_beta   90.00
_cell.angle_gamma   90.00
#
_symmetry.space_group_name_H-M   'P 1'
#
loop_
_entity.id
_entity.type
_entity.pdbx_description
1 polymer ?
#
loop_
_entity_poly.entity_id
_entity_poly.type
_entity_poly.pdbx_seq_one_letter_code
_entity_poly.pdbx_strand_id
1 'polypeptide(L)' 'NVTLFQVSIKIDNYVHCGGAIISPSEVLTAAHCVTNGNPYTYTVVAGSLTWKNPDNNLFVERQVMH' A
#
# COMPACT_ATOMS: atom_id res chain seq x y z
N ASN A 1 15.51 -2.54 12.78
CA ASN A 1 14.19 -2.46 13.45
C ASN A 1 13.17 -2.17 12.36
N VAL A 2 12.63 -3.22 11.74
CA VAL A 2 11.73 -3.12 10.57
C VAL A 2 10.32 -2.94 11.11
N THR A 3 9.61 -1.91 10.65
CA THR A 3 8.19 -1.73 10.96
C THR A 3 7.41 -2.92 10.44
N LEU A 4 6.85 -3.73 11.35
CA LEU A 4 6.25 -5.03 11.03
C LEU A 4 4.93 -4.93 10.26
N PHE A 5 4.25 -3.78 10.30
CA PHE A 5 2.93 -3.62 9.70
C PHE A 5 2.81 -2.42 8.77
N GLN A 6 3.64 -1.38 8.90
CA GLN A 6 3.46 -0.17 8.10
C GLN A 6 3.69 -0.42 6.62
N VAL A 7 2.75 0.05 5.80
CA VAL A 7 2.91 0.10 4.35
C VAL A 7 2.67 1.49 3.79
N SER A 8 3.29 1.75 2.66
CA SER A 8 3.01 2.91 1.81
C SER A 8 2.20 2.47 0.61
N ILE A 9 1.09 3.15 0.34
CA ILE A 9 0.27 2.95 -0.84
C ILE A 9 0.61 4.08 -1.81
N LYS A 10 1.05 3.72 -3.01
CA LYS A 10 1.55 4.63 -4.03
C LYS A 10 0.67 4.61 -5.27
N ILE A 11 0.62 5.75 -5.95
CA ILE A 11 0.04 5.93 -7.29
C ILE A 11 1.11 6.61 -8.14
N ASP A 12 1.41 6.10 -9.33
CA ASP A 12 2.42 6.67 -10.25
C ASP A 12 3.77 6.98 -9.57
N ASN A 13 4.23 6.10 -8.68
CA ASN A 13 5.43 6.24 -7.85
C ASN A 13 5.43 7.34 -6.78
N TYR A 14 4.32 8.03 -6.55
CA TYR A 14 4.14 8.99 -5.44
C TYR A 14 3.41 8.34 -4.26
N VAL A 15 3.79 8.71 -3.03
CA VAL A 15 3.08 8.27 -1.83
C VAL A 15 1.70 8.92 -1.78
N HIS A 16 0.65 8.11 -1.77
CA HIS A 16 -0.74 8.54 -1.74
C HIS A 16 -1.31 8.44 -0.33
N CYS A 17 -1.19 7.26 0.29
CA CYS A 17 -1.71 6.96 1.62
C CYS A 17 -0.79 5.98 2.37
N GLY A 18 -1.09 5.77 3.65
CA GLY A 18 -0.54 4.67 4.45
C GLY A 18 -1.51 3.49 4.56
N GLY A 19 -1.04 2.43 5.21
CA GLY A 19 -1.85 1.28 5.60
C GLY A 19 -1.13 0.38 6.59
N ALA A 20 -1.79 -0.73 6.94
CA ALA A 20 -1.25 -1.76 7.81
C ALA A 20 -1.42 -3.16 7.22
N ILE A 21 -0.39 -3.99 7.27
CA ILE A 21 -0.50 -5.44 6.99
C ILE A 21 -1.37 -6.06 8.09
N ILE A 22 -2.45 -6.73 7.69
CA ILE A 22 -3.36 -7.44 8.61
C ILE A 22 -3.33 -8.96 8.40
N SER A 23 -2.83 -9.42 7.25
CA SER A 23 -2.55 -10.82 6.93
C SER A 23 -1.46 -10.90 5.85
N PRO A 24 -0.91 -12.09 5.52
CA PRO A 24 0.19 -12.22 4.57
C PRO A 24 -0.06 -11.59 3.18
N SER A 25 -1.32 -11.41 2.79
CA SER A 25 -1.71 -10.87 1.48
C SER A 25 -2.74 -9.75 1.57
N GLU A 26 -2.99 -9.18 2.76
CA GLU A 26 -4.01 -8.15 2.95
C GLU A 26 -3.45 -6.94 3.69
N VAL A 27 -3.78 -5.76 3.14
CA VAL A 27 -3.49 -4.46 3.72
C VAL A 27 -4.81 -3.75 4.05
N LEU A 28 -4.92 -3.27 5.28
CA LEU A 28 -5.97 -2.36 5.70
C LEU A 28 -5.54 -0.91 5.43
N THR A 29 -6.44 -0.13 4.82
CA THR A 29 -6.30 1.31 4.63
C THR A 29 -7.65 2.01 4.78
N ALA A 30 -7.67 3.33 4.69
CA ALA A 30 -8.91 4.10 4.72
C ALA A 30 -9.64 4.00 3.37
N ALA A 31 -10.97 3.88 3.40
CA ALA A 31 -11.77 3.77 2.18
C ALA A 31 -11.52 4.92 1.18
N HIS A 32 -11.38 6.14 1.67
CA HIS A 32 -11.13 7.31 0.81
C HIS A 32 -9.79 7.26 0.05
N CYS A 33 -8.83 6.43 0.47
CA CYS A 33 -7.56 6.23 -0.25
C CYS A 33 -7.73 5.36 -1.50
N VAL A 34 -8.77 4.53 -1.55
CA VAL A 34 -9.03 3.57 -2.65
C VAL A 34 -10.36 3.81 -3.35
N THR A 35 -11.14 4.79 -2.90
CA THR A 35 -12.46 5.11 -3.46
C THR A 35 -12.31 5.57 -4.91
N ASN A 36 -13.05 4.93 -5.82
CA ASN A 36 -13.04 5.19 -7.27
C ASN A 36 -11.69 4.96 -7.98
N GLY A 37 -10.68 4.41 -7.30
CA GLY A 37 -9.40 4.06 -7.91
C GLY A 37 -9.46 2.75 -8.68
N ASN A 38 -8.56 2.57 -9.64
CA ASN A 38 -8.35 1.27 -10.27
C ASN A 38 -7.30 0.49 -9.44
N PRO A 39 -7.59 -0.75 -8.96
CA PRO A 39 -6.65 -1.51 -8.13
C PRO A 39 -5.26 -1.62 -8.77
N TYR A 40 -5.19 -1.77 -10.10
CA TYR A 40 -3.93 -1.92 -10.84
C TYR A 40 -3.07 -0.65 -10.90
N THR A 41 -3.61 0.51 -10.47
CA THR A 41 -2.83 1.76 -10.38
C THR A 41 -2.10 1.90 -9.04
N TYR A 42 -2.43 1.06 -8.06
CA TYR A 42 -1.82 1.10 -6.75
C TYR A 42 -0.60 0.18 -6.66
N THR A 43 0.42 0.68 -5.97
CA THR A 43 1.57 -0.12 -5.52
C THR A 43 1.65 -0.04 -4.00
N VAL A 44 1.74 -1.20 -3.35
CA VAL A 44 1.97 -1.33 -1.91
C VAL A 44 3.46 -1.54 -1.67
N VAL A 45 4.02 -0.77 -0.76
CA VAL A 45 5.40 -0.90 -0.31
C VAL A 45 5.41 -1.29 1.15
N ALA A 46 6.01 -2.44 1.45
CA ALA A 46 6.13 -2.98 2.80
C ALA A 46 7.60 -3.14 3.21
N GLY A 47 7.88 -3.11 4.51
CA GLY A 47 9.22 -3.37 5.04
C GLY A 47 10.28 -2.32 4.67
N SER A 48 9.87 -1.16 4.12
CA SER A 48 10.75 -0.04 3.81
C SER A 48 10.47 1.16 4.72
N LEU A 49 11.55 1.84 5.13
CA LEU A 49 11.49 3.13 5.80
C LEU A 49 11.81 4.30 4.86
N THR A 50 12.07 4.01 3.58
CA THR A 50 12.39 5.01 2.55
C THR A 50 11.32 4.98 1.45
N TRP A 51 10.91 6.16 0.98
CA TRP A 51 9.84 6.27 -0.03
C TRP A 51 10.35 6.45 -1.46
N LYS A 52 11.57 6.97 -1.64
CA LYS A 52 12.14 7.30 -2.95
C LYS A 52 12.54 6.06 -3.75
N ASN A 53 13.17 5.09 -3.10
CA ASN A 53 13.63 3.83 -3.72
C ASN A 53 13.38 2.67 -2.74
N PRO A 54 12.12 2.25 -2.55
CA PRO A 54 11.83 1.12 -1.69
C PRO A 54 12.15 -0.21 -2.39
N ASP A 55 12.73 -1.14 -1.63
CA ASP A 55 13.17 -2.45 -2.15
C ASP A 55 12.01 -3.41 -2.48
N ASN A 56 10.85 -3.24 -1.84
CA ASN A 56 9.72 -4.16 -1.94
C ASN A 56 8.46 -3.46 -2.48
N ASN A 57 8.24 -3.51 -3.79
CA ASN A 57 7.02 -3.03 -4.45
C ASN A 57 6.11 -4.22 -4.77
N LEU A 58 4.86 -4.16 -4.31
CA LEU A 58 3.82 -5.15 -4.53
C LEU A 58 2.65 -4.50 -5.27
N PHE A 59 2.07 -5.18 -6.26
CA PHE A 59 0.89 -4.68 -6.98
C PHE A 59 -0.39 -5.09 -6.28
N VAL A 60 -1.43 -4.25 -6.39
CA VAL A 60 -2.75 -4.55 -5.82
C VAL A 60 -3.61 -5.25 -6.86
N GLU A 61 -4.08 -6.46 -6.53
CA GLU A 61 -4.95 -7.25 -7.41
C GLU A 61 -6.44 -6.93 -7.23
N ARG A 62 -6.84 -6.64 -5.99
CA ARG A 62 -8.23 -6.38 -5.61
C ARG A 62 -8.28 -5.40 -4.45
N GLN A 63 -9.30 -4.55 -4.46
CA GLN A 63 -9.66 -3.66 -3.36
C GLN A 63 -11.09 -3.97 -2.91
N VAL A 64 -11.32 -3.92 -1.61
CA VAL A 64 -12.65 -4.11 -0.99
C VAL A 64 -12.91 -2.93 -0.09
N MET A 65 -14.05 -2.27 -0.30
CA MET A 65 -14.51 -1.18 0.55
C MET A 65 -15.73 -1.66 1.34
N HIS A 66 -15.93 -1.07 2.52
CA HIS A 66 -17.18 -1.17 3.25
C HIS A 66 -18.31 -0.49 2.47
#